data_AF-A0AA96PGJ9-F1
#
_entry.id   AF-A0AA96PGJ9-F1
#
_cell.length_a   1.000
_cell.length_b   1.000
_cell.length_c   1.000
_cell.angle_alpha   90.00
_cell.angle_beta   90.00
_cell.angle_gamma   90.00
#
_symmetry.space_group_name_H-M   'P 1'
#
loop_
_entity.id
_entity.type
_entity.pdbx_description
1 polymer ?
#
loop_
_entity_poly.entity_id
_entity_poly.type
_entity_poly.pdbx_seq_one_letter_code
_entity_poly.pdbx_strand_id
1 'polypeptide(L)'
;MTRTNIALLVLIAFVAALPLFGDAYALRLGTMACMYAIFALSWNIVGGFAGYPSFATAAFFGLGAYTTGILMNKGVPLTLSLLGSLVLCLVLAAALGAVLLRLRGHYFAIASLSLVEVFRELVNNATDLTGGGMGLNIPLVSGSSVLSDATFFFYAMWGLLLITALVVIAVSMSKLGFGLNCIRQNETASNMVGLNSTLYKAVAFGLSACFVGAAGGLYAAWVHYIDPSDVFDILYSVKPIVMALMGGLGSPLGVVCGAFVYLGLEEVVWRNYIQIHSGVLGVLIILLLLFLPHGLISLHAGKVWRGLFGRKAKHV
;
A
#
# COMPACT_ATOMS: atom_id res chain seq x y z
N MET A 1 -5.96 22.61 17.42
CA MET A 1 -6.26 21.35 16.70
C MET A 1 -7.31 21.64 15.65
N THR A 2 -6.99 21.48 14.36
CA THR A 2 -7.92 21.77 13.26
C THR A 2 -9.06 20.73 13.23
N ARG A 3 -10.25 21.12 12.78
CA ARG A 3 -11.45 20.24 12.67
C ARG A 3 -11.17 18.95 11.88
N THR A 4 -10.20 19.00 10.95
CA THR A 4 -9.71 17.85 10.18
C THR A 4 -9.07 16.77 11.05
N ASN A 5 -8.30 17.14 12.09
CA ASN A 5 -7.65 16.19 13.00
C ASN A 5 -8.68 15.46 13.88
N ILE A 6 -9.81 16.11 14.18
CA ILE A 6 -10.91 15.51 14.95
C ILE A 6 -11.67 14.48 14.11
N ALA A 7 -12.01 14.80 12.85
CA ALA A 7 -12.65 13.85 11.94
C ALA A 7 -11.80 12.59 11.68
N LEU A 8 -10.47 12.74 11.70
CA LEU A 8 -9.51 11.64 11.59
C LEU A 8 -9.40 10.79 12.83
N LEU A 9 -9.35 11.41 14.01
CA LEU A 9 -9.41 10.67 15.28
C LEU A 9 -10.73 9.90 15.39
N VAL A 10 -11.83 10.47 14.89
CA VAL A 10 -13.13 9.80 14.81
C VAL A 10 -13.11 8.65 13.79
N LEU A 11 -12.52 8.81 12.61
CA LEU A 11 -12.38 7.72 11.63
C LEU A 11 -11.52 6.57 12.17
N ILE A 12 -10.38 6.90 12.78
CA ILE A 12 -9.46 5.94 13.39
C ILE A 12 -10.13 5.23 14.58
N ALA A 13 -10.86 5.96 15.42
CA ALA A 13 -11.62 5.39 16.54
C ALA A 13 -12.82 4.56 16.07
N PHE A 14 -13.48 4.94 14.98
CA PHE A 14 -14.59 4.18 14.41
C PHE A 14 -14.12 2.85 13.83
N VAL A 15 -12.99 2.85 13.11
CA VAL A 15 -12.36 1.62 12.64
C VAL A 15 -11.91 0.76 13.83
N ALA A 16 -11.32 1.36 14.87
CA ALA A 16 -10.95 0.63 16.09
C ALA A 16 -12.15 0.00 16.82
N ALA A 17 -13.35 0.58 16.69
CA ALA A 17 -14.57 0.10 17.32
C ALA A 17 -15.31 -0.98 16.51
N LEU A 18 -14.91 -1.27 15.27
CA LEU A 18 -15.53 -2.32 14.43
C LEU A 18 -15.64 -3.69 15.13
N PRO A 19 -14.65 -4.17 15.90
CA PRO A 19 -14.74 -5.45 16.59
C PRO A 19 -15.82 -5.54 17.67
N LEU A 20 -16.31 -4.39 18.17
CA LEU A 20 -17.32 -4.34 19.22
C LEU A 20 -18.75 -4.50 18.67
N PHE A 21 -18.94 -4.32 17.35
CA PHE A 21 -20.25 -4.31 16.71
C PHE A 21 -20.35 -5.23 15.48
N GLY A 22 -19.23 -5.77 15.00
CA GLY A 22 -19.14 -6.48 13.73
C GLY A 22 -19.16 -8.01 13.86
N ASP A 23 -19.88 -8.65 12.95
CA ASP A 23 -19.79 -10.10 12.69
C ASP A 23 -18.44 -10.45 12.01
N ALA A 24 -18.10 -11.74 11.90
CA ALA A 24 -16.85 -12.23 11.30
C ALA A 24 -16.59 -11.66 9.89
N TYR A 25 -17.64 -11.42 9.12
CA TYR A 25 -17.56 -10.78 7.81
C TYR A 25 -17.12 -9.30 7.89
N ALA A 26 -17.67 -8.53 8.85
CA ALA A 26 -17.28 -7.13 9.04
C ALA A 26 -15.82 -7.00 9.49
N LEU A 27 -15.35 -7.92 10.34
CA LEU A 27 -13.95 -8.01 10.73
C LEU A 27 -13.04 -8.32 9.53
N ARG A 28 -13.42 -9.29 8.69
CA ARG A 28 -12.70 -9.62 7.45
C ARG A 28 -12.59 -8.43 6.51
N LEU A 29 -13.71 -7.73 6.28
CA LEU A 29 -13.74 -6.52 5.45
C LEU A 29 -12.87 -5.42 6.05
N GLY A 30 -12.94 -5.21 7.36
CA GLY A 30 -12.10 -4.25 8.09
C GLY A 30 -10.60 -4.56 8.00
N THR A 31 -10.21 -5.83 8.08
CA THR A 31 -8.81 -6.27 7.92
C THR A 31 -8.30 -5.99 6.52
N MET A 32 -9.08 -6.34 5.49
CA MET A 32 -8.77 -5.99 4.10
C MET A 32 -8.65 -4.47 3.93
N ALA A 33 -9.54 -3.71 4.58
CA ALA A 33 -9.51 -2.28 4.47
C ALA A 33 -8.24 -1.66 5.07
N CYS A 34 -7.81 -2.18 6.22
CA CYS A 34 -6.54 -1.77 6.83
C CYS A 34 -5.35 -2.15 5.94
N MET A 35 -5.35 -3.35 5.35
CA MET A 35 -4.29 -3.82 4.46
C MET A 35 -4.11 -2.89 3.24
N TYR A 36 -5.20 -2.59 2.53
CA TYR A 36 -5.13 -1.71 1.36
C TYR A 36 -4.80 -0.26 1.72
N ALA A 37 -5.24 0.24 2.87
CA ALA A 37 -4.82 1.54 3.36
C ALA A 37 -3.32 1.59 3.70
N ILE A 38 -2.73 0.51 4.22
CA ILE A 38 -1.27 0.37 4.39
C ILE A 38 -0.57 0.44 3.04
N PHE A 39 -1.07 -0.26 2.02
CA PHE A 39 -0.46 -0.22 0.70
C PHE A 39 -0.52 1.17 0.09
N ALA A 40 -1.66 1.84 0.17
CA ALA A 40 -1.83 3.19 -0.36
C ALA A 40 -0.90 4.18 0.36
N LEU A 41 -0.82 4.11 1.69
CA LEU A 41 0.10 4.94 2.49
C LEU A 41 1.57 4.69 2.18
N SER A 42 1.96 3.43 2.07
CA SER A 42 3.32 3.01 1.76
C SER A 42 3.71 3.50 0.36
N TRP A 43 2.82 3.28 -0.62
CA TRP A 43 3.02 3.76 -1.98
C TRP A 43 3.11 5.28 -2.05
N ASN A 44 2.35 6.01 -1.23
CA ASN A 44 2.41 7.48 -1.16
C ASN A 44 3.79 8.01 -0.76
N ILE A 45 4.63 7.22 -0.08
CA ILE A 45 6.02 7.60 0.21
C ILE A 45 6.82 7.79 -1.09
N VAL A 46 6.70 6.85 -2.03
CA VAL A 46 7.46 6.82 -3.28
C VAL A 46 6.74 7.57 -4.40
N GLY A 47 5.47 7.25 -4.63
CA GLY A 47 4.66 7.87 -5.68
C GLY A 47 4.17 9.27 -5.32
N GLY A 48 3.74 9.47 -4.08
CA GLY A 48 3.21 10.75 -3.62
C GLY A 48 4.29 11.81 -3.41
N PHE A 49 5.28 11.54 -2.56
CA PHE A 49 6.31 12.52 -2.22
C PHE A 49 7.42 12.63 -3.27
N ALA A 50 7.94 11.51 -3.78
CA ALA A 50 9.00 11.54 -4.80
C ALA A 50 8.48 11.66 -6.24
N GLY A 51 7.21 11.36 -6.51
CA GLY A 51 6.64 11.41 -7.86
C GLY A 51 7.00 10.22 -8.75
N TYR A 52 7.49 9.12 -8.17
CA TYR A 52 7.91 7.94 -8.93
C TYR A 52 6.78 6.89 -8.95
N PRO A 53 6.22 6.55 -10.13
CA PRO A 53 5.19 5.53 -10.23
C PRO A 53 5.82 4.13 -10.05
N SER A 54 5.84 3.64 -8.82
CA SER A 54 6.31 2.29 -8.50
C SER A 54 5.17 1.29 -8.55
N PHE A 55 5.38 0.16 -9.21
CA PHE A 55 4.47 -0.98 -9.24
C PHE A 55 5.06 -2.20 -8.52
N ALA A 56 6.03 -1.99 -7.63
CA ALA A 56 6.70 -3.07 -6.91
C ALA A 56 5.96 -3.52 -5.64
N THR A 57 4.81 -2.93 -5.29
CA THR A 57 4.12 -3.25 -4.03
C THR A 57 3.66 -4.70 -3.99
N ALA A 58 3.08 -5.25 -5.06
CA ALA A 58 2.73 -6.67 -5.15
C ALA A 58 3.94 -7.60 -4.94
N ALA A 59 5.11 -7.21 -5.47
CA ALA A 59 6.34 -7.94 -5.29
C ALA A 59 6.78 -8.03 -3.83
N PHE A 60 6.77 -6.90 -3.11
CA PHE A 60 7.13 -6.90 -1.69
C PHE A 60 6.06 -7.52 -0.80
N PHE A 61 4.79 -7.42 -1.20
CA PHE A 61 3.67 -8.09 -0.53
C PHE A 61 3.85 -9.62 -0.61
N GLY A 62 4.07 -10.14 -1.82
CA GLY A 62 4.39 -11.56 -2.08
C GLY A 62 5.61 -12.04 -1.31
N LEU A 63 6.73 -11.32 -1.41
CA LEU A 63 7.94 -11.67 -0.65
C LEU A 63 7.69 -11.70 0.87
N GLY A 64 6.96 -10.72 1.39
CA GLY A 64 6.63 -10.67 2.81
C GLY A 64 5.78 -11.85 3.27
N ALA A 65 4.75 -12.19 2.49
CA ALA A 65 3.88 -13.33 2.73
C ALA A 65 4.64 -14.66 2.75
N TYR A 66 5.47 -14.92 1.73
CA TYR A 66 6.27 -16.14 1.65
C TYR A 66 7.32 -16.21 2.76
N THR A 67 7.97 -15.10 3.09
CA THR A 67 8.97 -15.08 4.16
C THR A 67 8.35 -15.45 5.51
N THR A 68 7.20 -14.85 5.84
CA THR A 68 6.49 -15.16 7.08
C THR A 68 5.96 -16.59 7.06
N GLY A 69 5.38 -17.06 5.96
CA GLY A 69 4.88 -18.44 5.83
C GLY A 69 5.97 -19.50 5.99
N ILE A 70 7.14 -19.29 5.39
CA ILE A 70 8.29 -20.21 5.50
C ILE A 70 8.82 -20.23 6.94
N LEU A 71 8.95 -19.07 7.60
CA LEU A 71 9.43 -18.99 8.98
C LEU A 71 8.45 -19.65 9.95
N MET A 72 7.14 -19.46 9.75
CA MET A 72 6.11 -20.11 10.57
C MET A 72 6.10 -21.63 10.38
N ASN A 73 6.31 -22.14 9.16
CA ASN A 73 6.47 -23.58 8.92
C ASN A 73 7.70 -24.18 9.63
N LYS A 74 8.72 -23.37 9.90
CA LYS A 74 9.89 -23.77 10.71
C LYS A 74 9.66 -23.65 12.23
N GLY A 75 8.43 -23.32 12.66
CA GLY A 75 8.07 -23.18 14.07
C GLY A 75 8.44 -21.84 14.70
N VAL A 76 8.83 -20.84 13.90
CA VAL A 76 9.12 -19.49 14.40
C VAL A 76 7.80 -18.78 14.74
N PRO A 77 7.68 -18.11 15.92
CA PRO A 77 6.46 -17.40 16.26
C PRO A 77 6.14 -16.29 15.25
N LEU A 78 4.86 -15.96 15.11
CA LEU A 78 4.36 -14.97 14.15
C LEU A 78 5.10 -13.62 14.25
N THR A 79 5.34 -13.13 15.48
CA THR A 79 6.00 -11.85 15.71
C THR A 79 7.42 -11.80 15.14
N LEU A 80 8.22 -12.85 15.37
CA LEU A 80 9.57 -12.96 14.81
C LEU A 80 9.53 -13.16 13.29
N SER A 81 8.52 -13.88 12.79
CA SER A 81 8.32 -14.10 11.35
C SER A 81 7.95 -12.81 10.61
N LEU A 82 7.22 -11.89 11.26
CA LEU A 82 6.93 -10.54 10.74
C LEU A 82 8.15 -9.62 10.77
N LEU A 83 8.98 -9.72 11.82
CA LEU A 83 10.26 -9.01 11.84
C LEU A 83 11.20 -9.53 10.75
N GLY A 84 11.22 -10.83 10.50
CA GLY A 84 11.96 -11.46 9.41
C GLY A 84 11.52 -10.94 8.03
N SER A 85 10.23 -10.84 7.77
CA SER A 85 9.72 -10.28 6.51
C SER A 85 10.04 -8.80 6.34
N LEU A 86 9.96 -8.01 7.41
CA LEU A 86 10.37 -6.59 7.42
C LEU A 86 11.83 -6.42 7.03
N VAL A 87 12.74 -7.16 7.69
CA VAL A 87 14.18 -7.07 7.43
C VAL A 87 14.51 -7.54 6.02
N LEU A 88 13.92 -8.64 5.56
CA LEU A 88 14.16 -9.14 4.21
C LEU A 88 13.69 -8.13 3.15
N CYS A 89 12.48 -7.58 3.30
CA CYS A 89 11.96 -6.57 2.38
C CYS A 89 12.80 -5.30 2.39
N LEU A 90 13.29 -4.84 3.56
CA LEU A 90 14.21 -3.71 3.66
C LEU A 90 15.50 -3.96 2.86
N VAL A 91 16.14 -5.11 3.08
CA VAL A 91 17.42 -5.46 2.46
C VAL A 91 17.25 -5.61 0.95
N LEU A 92 16.22 -6.33 0.49
CA LEU A 92 15.94 -6.49 -0.92
C LEU A 92 15.55 -5.17 -1.59
N ALA A 93 14.75 -4.33 -0.93
CA ALA A 93 14.40 -3.02 -1.45
C ALA A 93 15.62 -2.09 -1.52
N ALA A 94 16.56 -2.15 -0.57
CA ALA A 94 17.80 -1.39 -0.66
C ALA A 94 18.69 -1.88 -1.82
N ALA A 95 18.85 -3.20 -1.97
CA ALA A 95 19.63 -3.81 -3.04
C ALA A 95 19.03 -3.52 -4.44
N LEU A 96 17.73 -3.78 -4.60
CA LEU A 96 17.02 -3.54 -5.86
C LEU A 96 16.83 -2.05 -6.12
N GLY A 97 16.60 -1.26 -5.08
CA GLY A 97 16.53 0.20 -5.17
C GLY A 97 17.81 0.80 -5.74
N ALA A 98 18.99 0.30 -5.36
CA ALA A 98 20.26 0.77 -5.91
C ALA A 98 20.39 0.59 -7.43
N VAL A 99 19.70 -0.40 -8.00
CA VAL A 99 19.68 -0.69 -9.44
C VAL A 99 18.51 0.03 -10.12
N LEU A 100 17.29 -0.16 -9.61
CA LEU A 100 16.05 0.34 -10.22
C LEU A 100 15.94 1.86 -10.17
N LEU A 101 16.40 2.51 -9.10
CA LEU A 101 16.27 3.96 -8.93
C LEU A 101 17.21 4.76 -9.84
N ARG A 102 18.06 4.08 -10.62
CA ARG A 102 18.81 4.66 -11.73
C ARG A 102 17.94 4.88 -12.97
N LEU A 103 16.83 4.16 -13.10
CA LEU A 103 15.85 4.31 -14.16
C LEU A 103 14.93 5.51 -13.90
N ARG A 104 14.42 6.13 -14.95
CA ARG A 104 13.55 7.32 -14.86
C ARG A 104 12.21 7.13 -15.58
N GLY A 105 11.18 7.76 -15.03
CA GLY A 105 9.85 7.83 -15.63
C GLY A 105 9.27 6.44 -15.92
N HIS A 106 8.84 6.22 -17.15
CA HIS A 106 8.19 4.98 -17.58
C HIS A 106 9.10 3.74 -17.47
N TYR A 107 10.42 3.89 -17.63
CA TYR A 107 11.35 2.77 -17.48
C TYR A 107 11.36 2.21 -16.05
N PHE A 108 11.23 3.08 -15.04
CA PHE A 108 11.12 2.64 -13.65
C PHE A 108 9.81 1.88 -13.41
N ALA A 109 8.70 2.38 -13.96
CA ALA A 109 7.41 1.71 -13.87
C ALA A 109 7.45 0.29 -14.47
N ILE A 110 7.95 0.16 -15.70
CA ILE A 110 8.07 -1.12 -16.41
C ILE A 110 8.97 -2.07 -15.63
N ALA A 111 10.15 -1.61 -15.19
CA ALA A 111 11.07 -2.46 -14.42
C ALA A 111 10.46 -2.92 -13.09
N SER A 112 9.69 -2.05 -12.41
CA SER A 112 9.02 -2.41 -11.16
C SER A 112 7.86 -3.40 -11.36
N LEU A 113 7.17 -3.37 -12.50
CA LEU A 113 6.19 -4.39 -12.89
C LEU A 113 6.87 -5.72 -13.19
N SER A 114 7.95 -5.71 -13.97
CA SER A 114 8.71 -6.93 -14.28
C SER A 114 9.25 -7.62 -13.03
N LEU A 115 9.59 -6.85 -11.99
CA LEU A 115 10.05 -7.38 -10.72
C LEU A 115 8.98 -8.22 -10.01
N VAL A 116 7.70 -7.90 -10.17
CA VAL A 116 6.58 -8.73 -9.67
C VAL A 116 6.61 -10.11 -10.33
N GLU A 117 6.71 -10.15 -11.66
CA GLU A 117 6.79 -11.39 -12.44
C GLU A 117 8.05 -12.20 -12.11
N VAL A 118 9.21 -11.55 -11.98
CA VAL A 118 10.47 -12.22 -11.62
C VAL A 118 10.35 -12.89 -10.26
N PHE A 119 9.78 -12.23 -9.26
CA PHE A 119 9.58 -12.86 -7.96
C PHE A 119 8.52 -13.94 -7.97
N ARG A 120 7.43 -13.77 -8.73
CA ARG A 120 6.44 -14.84 -8.92
C ARG A 120 7.09 -16.09 -9.48
N GLU A 121 7.90 -15.95 -10.53
CA GLU A 121 8.60 -17.08 -11.15
C GLU A 121 9.67 -17.67 -10.25
N LEU A 122 10.42 -16.85 -9.48
CA LEU A 122 11.39 -17.37 -8.50
C LEU A 122 10.71 -18.22 -7.42
N VAL A 123 9.55 -17.80 -6.92
CA VAL A 123 8.77 -18.56 -5.94
C VAL A 123 8.20 -19.81 -6.58
N ASN A 124 7.63 -19.73 -7.79
CA ASN A 124 7.11 -20.89 -8.53
C ASN A 124 8.17 -21.97 -8.77
N ASN A 125 9.40 -21.57 -9.11
CA ASN A 125 10.50 -22.50 -9.36
C ASN A 125 11.13 -23.07 -8.07
N ALA A 126 11.03 -22.36 -6.95
CA ALA A 126 11.60 -22.77 -5.67
C ALA A 126 10.71 -23.80 -4.94
N THR A 127 10.47 -24.95 -5.56
CA THR A 127 9.59 -26.03 -5.06
C THR A 127 9.93 -26.48 -3.65
N ASP A 128 11.22 -26.61 -3.34
CA ASP A 128 11.70 -27.19 -2.08
C ASP A 128 11.43 -26.29 -0.85
N LEU A 129 11.32 -24.98 -1.06
CA LEU A 129 11.20 -24.00 0.03
C LEU A 129 9.80 -23.40 0.14
N THR A 130 9.11 -23.24 -1.00
CA THR A 130 7.83 -22.50 -1.08
C THR A 130 6.63 -23.41 -1.36
N GLY A 131 6.88 -24.68 -1.71
CA GLY A 131 5.85 -25.55 -2.30
C GLY A 131 5.64 -25.34 -3.81
N GLY A 132 6.33 -24.35 -4.41
CA GLY A 132 6.24 -24.02 -5.82
C GLY A 132 4.82 -23.60 -6.22
N GLY A 133 4.37 -24.02 -7.40
CA GLY A 133 3.01 -23.74 -7.90
C GLY A 133 1.88 -24.42 -7.11
N MET A 134 2.17 -25.27 -6.13
CA MET A 134 1.16 -25.88 -5.24
C MET A 134 0.83 -25.00 -4.02
N GLY A 135 1.51 -23.85 -3.88
CA GLY A 135 1.34 -22.97 -2.74
C GLY A 135 1.93 -23.50 -1.43
N LEU A 136 1.77 -22.70 -0.38
CA LEU A 136 2.27 -22.97 0.95
C LEU A 136 1.13 -22.94 1.97
N ASN A 137 0.94 -24.05 2.67
CA ASN A 137 0.07 -24.09 3.86
C ASN A 137 0.83 -23.54 5.06
N ILE A 138 0.19 -22.67 5.83
CA ILE A 138 0.77 -21.99 6.98
C ILE A 138 0.08 -22.52 8.23
N PRO A 139 0.83 -22.92 9.27
CA PRO A 139 0.25 -23.53 10.47
C PRO A 139 -0.70 -22.55 11.15
N LEU A 140 -1.82 -23.09 11.66
CA LEU A 140 -2.81 -22.29 12.38
C LEU A 140 -2.17 -21.74 13.66
N VAL A 141 -2.25 -20.42 13.82
CA VAL A 141 -2.00 -19.79 15.12
C VAL A 141 -3.19 -20.20 16.00
N SER A 142 -2.92 -20.93 17.08
CA SER A 142 -3.95 -21.60 17.87
C SER A 142 -4.88 -20.62 18.59
N GLY A 143 -5.94 -20.15 17.91
CA GLY A 143 -7.07 -19.48 18.53
C GLY A 143 -8.14 -20.46 18.96
N SER A 144 -8.65 -20.30 20.17
CA SER A 144 -9.72 -21.14 20.72
C SER A 144 -11.09 -20.94 20.04
N SER A 145 -11.25 -19.89 19.20
CA SER A 145 -12.48 -19.64 18.43
C SER A 145 -12.22 -18.81 17.16
N VAL A 146 -12.99 -19.06 16.10
CA VAL A 146 -12.92 -18.36 14.79
C VAL A 146 -13.03 -16.84 14.94
N LEU A 147 -13.89 -16.39 15.86
CA LEU A 147 -14.10 -14.96 16.11
C LEU A 147 -12.88 -14.33 16.81
N SER A 148 -12.26 -15.05 17.75
CA SER A 148 -11.04 -14.59 18.42
C SER A 148 -9.90 -14.40 17.43
N ASP A 149 -9.71 -15.32 16.49
CA ASP A 149 -8.68 -15.19 15.46
C ASP A 149 -8.96 -14.00 14.54
N ALA A 150 -10.21 -13.84 14.08
CA ALA A 150 -10.59 -12.71 13.26
C ALA A 150 -10.33 -11.36 13.96
N THR A 151 -10.65 -11.25 15.26
CA THR A 151 -10.35 -10.04 16.04
C THR A 151 -8.85 -9.81 16.22
N PHE A 152 -8.06 -10.86 16.45
CA PHE A 152 -6.61 -10.74 16.60
C PHE A 152 -5.96 -10.21 15.32
N PHE A 153 -6.26 -10.80 14.16
CA PHE A 153 -5.71 -10.33 12.88
C PHE A 153 -6.18 -8.93 12.51
N PHE A 154 -7.42 -8.58 12.84
CA PHE A 154 -7.92 -7.23 12.67
C PHE A 154 -7.10 -6.21 13.48
N TYR A 155 -6.92 -6.45 14.78
CA TYR A 155 -6.13 -5.56 15.63
C TYR A 155 -4.66 -5.51 15.24
N ALA A 156 -4.09 -6.62 14.79
CA ALA A 156 -2.71 -6.67 14.30
C ALA A 156 -2.53 -5.84 13.02
N MET A 157 -3.44 -5.97 12.04
CA MET A 157 -3.41 -5.20 10.80
C MET A 157 -3.71 -3.71 11.06
N TRP A 158 -4.65 -3.41 11.96
CA TRP A 158 -4.96 -2.04 12.37
C TRP A 158 -3.79 -1.38 13.12
N GLY A 159 -3.13 -2.12 14.02
CA GLY A 159 -1.91 -1.67 14.69
C GLY A 159 -0.78 -1.38 13.70
N LEU A 160 -0.60 -2.24 12.69
CA LEU A 160 0.34 -2.00 11.60
C LEU A 160 -0.05 -0.73 10.83
N LEU A 161 -1.32 -0.55 10.49
CA LEU A 161 -1.83 0.65 9.82
C LEU A 161 -1.50 1.92 10.62
N LEU A 162 -1.73 1.92 11.93
CA LEU A 162 -1.37 3.05 12.78
C LEU A 162 0.13 3.36 12.72
N ILE A 163 0.98 2.34 12.84
CA ILE A 163 2.43 2.51 12.76
C ILE A 163 2.80 3.09 11.40
N THR A 164 2.24 2.57 10.31
CA THR A 164 2.52 3.05 8.95
C THR A 164 2.08 4.50 8.78
N ALA A 165 0.90 4.87 9.27
CA ALA A 165 0.38 6.23 9.20
C ALA A 165 1.26 7.21 9.99
N LEU A 166 1.66 6.85 11.21
CA LEU A 166 2.55 7.66 12.05
C LEU A 166 3.90 7.86 11.38
N VAL A 167 4.49 6.81 10.81
CA VAL A 167 5.78 6.91 10.12
C VAL A 167 5.64 7.75 8.85
N VAL A 168 4.59 7.59 8.06
CA VAL A 168 4.36 8.40 6.85
C VAL A 168 4.15 9.87 7.21
N ILE A 169 3.43 10.17 8.29
CA ILE A 169 3.27 11.55 8.80
C ILE A 169 4.63 12.09 9.26
N ALA A 170 5.42 11.32 10.02
CA ALA A 170 6.75 11.71 10.44
C ALA A 170 7.67 11.99 9.24
N VAL A 171 7.65 11.12 8.22
CA VAL A 171 8.39 11.30 6.96
C VAL A 171 7.96 12.60 6.27
N SER A 172 6.66 12.88 6.20
CA SER A 172 6.13 14.09 5.55
C SER A 172 6.59 15.40 6.22
N MET A 173 6.79 15.39 7.53
CA MET A 173 7.26 16.55 8.31
C MET A 173 8.79 16.61 8.43
N SER A 174 9.50 15.55 8.05
CA SER A 174 10.95 15.44 8.18
C SER A 174 11.70 16.00 6.97
N LYS A 175 13.03 16.11 7.12
CA LYS A 175 13.95 16.44 6.01
C LYS A 175 13.82 15.46 4.84
N LEU A 176 13.49 14.18 5.09
CA LEU A 176 13.26 13.18 4.04
C LEU A 176 12.09 13.60 3.14
N GLY A 177 10.93 13.92 3.73
CA GLY A 177 9.76 14.36 2.97
C GLY A 177 10.02 15.63 2.16
N PHE A 178 10.71 16.60 2.75
CA PHE A 178 11.12 17.82 2.04
C PHE A 178 12.04 17.51 0.85
N GLY A 179 13.07 16.68 1.05
CA GLY A 179 13.99 16.27 0.00
C GLY A 179 13.29 15.51 -1.14
N LEU A 180 12.36 14.61 -0.81
CA LEU A 180 11.56 13.88 -1.81
C LEU A 180 10.69 14.83 -2.63
N ASN A 181 10.06 15.82 -1.98
CA ASN A 181 9.27 16.84 -2.68
C ASN A 181 10.12 17.70 -3.63
N CYS A 182 11.36 18.03 -3.25
CA CYS A 182 12.30 18.73 -4.15
C CYS A 182 12.68 17.86 -5.36
N ILE A 183 12.95 16.57 -5.14
CA ILE A 183 13.25 15.60 -6.20
C ILE A 183 12.08 15.48 -7.18
N ARG A 184 10.84 15.48 -6.66
CA ARG A 184 9.60 15.43 -7.46
C ARG A 184 9.46 16.62 -8.41
N GLN A 185 9.91 17.80 -8.01
CA GLN A 185 9.84 18.99 -8.87
C GLN A 185 10.90 18.92 -9.97
N ASN A 186 12.16 18.72 -9.60
CA ASN A 186 13.25 18.56 -10.54
C ASN A 186 14.44 17.85 -9.89
N GLU A 187 14.64 16.59 -10.27
CA GLU A 187 15.72 15.76 -9.75
C GLU A 187 17.11 16.33 -10.06
N THR A 188 17.35 16.84 -11.29
CA THR A 188 18.67 17.38 -11.65
C THR A 188 18.98 18.65 -10.87
N ALA A 189 18.00 19.53 -10.68
CA ALA A 189 18.14 20.72 -9.86
C ALA A 189 18.39 20.36 -8.38
N SER A 190 17.68 19.38 -7.84
CA SER A 190 17.87 18.95 -6.45
C SER A 190 19.30 18.45 -6.19
N ASN A 191 19.89 17.72 -7.14
CA ASN A 191 21.27 17.25 -7.05
C ASN A 191 22.29 18.40 -7.10
N MET A 192 22.03 19.45 -7.88
CA MET A 192 22.91 20.64 -7.93
C MET A 192 22.95 21.41 -6.61
N VAL A 193 21.88 21.36 -5.82
CA VAL A 193 21.81 21.99 -4.48
C VAL A 193 22.40 21.07 -3.39
N GLY A 194 22.98 19.92 -3.77
CA GLY A 194 23.67 19.01 -2.86
C GLY A 194 22.79 17.94 -2.20
N LEU A 195 21.53 17.78 -2.63
CA LEU A 195 20.71 16.66 -2.18
C LEU A 195 21.15 15.38 -2.90
N ASN A 196 21.44 14.32 -2.14
CA ASN A 196 21.70 13.01 -2.73
C ASN A 196 20.38 12.33 -3.11
N SER A 197 19.87 12.59 -4.32
CA SER A 197 18.60 12.03 -4.79
C SER A 197 18.53 10.51 -4.69
N THR A 198 19.62 9.81 -5.00
CA THR A 198 19.67 8.33 -4.95
C THR A 198 19.43 7.80 -3.54
N LEU A 199 20.07 8.38 -2.52
CA LEU A 199 19.88 7.95 -1.13
C LEU A 199 18.46 8.23 -0.62
N TYR A 200 17.93 9.42 -0.91
CA TYR A 200 16.57 9.78 -0.48
C TYR A 200 15.52 8.85 -1.10
N LYS A 201 15.65 8.57 -2.42
CA LYS A 201 14.79 7.62 -3.11
C LYS A 201 14.94 6.19 -2.56
N ALA A 202 16.15 5.74 -2.26
CA ALA A 202 16.41 4.41 -1.73
C ALA A 202 15.78 4.20 -0.34
N VAL A 203 15.90 5.20 0.54
CA VAL A 203 15.24 5.16 1.86
C VAL A 203 13.72 5.16 1.72
N ALA A 204 13.16 5.98 0.83
CA ALA A 204 11.73 6.00 0.55
C ALA A 204 11.21 4.64 0.04
N PHE A 205 11.94 4.04 -0.89
CA PHE A 205 11.61 2.74 -1.46
C PHE A 205 11.72 1.60 -0.43
N GLY A 206 12.77 1.61 0.40
CA GLY A 206 12.95 0.67 1.51
C GLY A 206 11.81 0.75 2.53
N LEU A 207 11.45 1.97 2.97
CA LEU A 207 10.33 2.17 3.90
C LEU A 207 9.00 1.66 3.32
N SER A 208 8.72 1.98 2.05
CA SER A 208 7.52 1.47 1.38
C SER A 208 7.49 -0.06 1.33
N ALA A 209 8.61 -0.70 0.98
CA ALA A 209 8.70 -2.15 0.88
C ALA A 209 8.53 -2.84 2.24
N CYS A 210 9.06 -2.26 3.32
CA CYS A 210 8.94 -2.81 4.66
C CYS A 210 7.48 -2.94 5.10
N PHE A 211 6.72 -1.86 4.99
CA PHE A 211 5.34 -1.83 5.44
C PHE A 211 4.44 -2.73 4.61
N VAL A 212 4.64 -2.76 3.29
CA VAL A 212 3.91 -3.67 2.39
C VAL A 212 4.26 -5.13 2.66
N GLY A 213 5.55 -5.44 2.89
CA GLY A 213 5.99 -6.79 3.25
C GLY A 213 5.47 -7.27 4.61
N ALA A 214 5.42 -6.39 5.60
CA ALA A 214 4.81 -6.70 6.91
C ALA A 214 3.32 -7.02 6.79
N ALA A 215 2.58 -6.23 5.99
CA ALA A 215 1.18 -6.48 5.69
C ALA A 215 0.99 -7.81 4.92
N GLY A 216 1.91 -8.16 4.01
CA GLY A 216 1.95 -9.46 3.35
C GLY A 216 2.16 -10.63 4.30
N GLY A 217 3.07 -10.50 5.26
CA GLY A 217 3.29 -11.51 6.28
C GLY A 217 2.05 -11.74 7.15
N LEU A 218 1.37 -10.66 7.55
CA LEU A 218 0.12 -10.72 8.30
C LEU A 218 -1.02 -11.35 7.49
N TYR A 219 -1.12 -11.01 6.21
CA TYR A 219 -2.09 -11.60 5.29
C TYR A 219 -1.89 -13.12 5.17
N ALA A 220 -0.64 -13.57 4.98
CA ALA A 220 -0.31 -14.99 4.88
C ALA A 220 -0.72 -15.77 6.14
N ALA A 221 -0.43 -15.21 7.33
CA ALA A 221 -0.81 -15.81 8.60
C ALA A 221 -2.33 -15.87 8.81
N TRP A 222 -3.09 -14.95 8.20
CA TRP A 222 -4.55 -14.87 8.31
C TRP A 222 -5.28 -15.79 7.33
N VAL A 223 -4.78 -15.95 6.11
CA VAL A 223 -5.42 -16.79 5.08
C VAL A 223 -5.04 -18.27 5.19
N HIS A 224 -3.96 -18.59 5.93
CA HIS A 224 -3.45 -19.95 6.19
C HIS A 224 -3.00 -20.76 4.96
N TYR A 225 -3.25 -20.26 3.75
CA TYR A 225 -2.76 -20.81 2.50
C TYR A 225 -2.42 -19.65 1.56
N ILE A 226 -1.27 -19.75 0.90
CA ILE A 226 -0.82 -18.76 -0.08
C ILE A 226 -0.37 -19.45 -1.36
N ASP A 227 -0.78 -18.90 -2.50
CA ASP A 227 -0.40 -19.35 -3.84
C ASP A 227 0.40 -18.24 -4.55
N PRO A 228 1.47 -18.57 -5.32
CA PRO A 228 2.27 -17.55 -5.99
C PRO A 228 1.44 -16.66 -6.93
N SER A 229 0.41 -17.21 -7.57
CA SER A 229 -0.46 -16.47 -8.48
C SER A 229 -1.35 -15.45 -7.77
N ASP A 230 -1.79 -15.73 -6.54
CA ASP A 230 -2.63 -14.82 -5.74
C ASP A 230 -1.79 -13.70 -5.12
N VAL A 231 -0.67 -14.03 -4.47
CA VAL A 231 0.07 -13.02 -3.70
C VAL A 231 0.91 -12.10 -4.58
N PHE A 232 1.33 -12.53 -5.77
CA PHE A 232 2.04 -11.68 -6.74
C PHE A 232 1.11 -11.07 -7.80
N ASP A 233 -0.18 -10.92 -7.52
CA ASP A 233 -1.11 -10.28 -8.46
C ASP A 233 -0.76 -8.78 -8.65
N ILE A 234 -0.63 -8.38 -9.92
CA ILE A 234 -0.39 -7.00 -10.36
C ILE A 234 -1.48 -6.04 -9.85
N LEU A 235 -2.70 -6.52 -9.60
CA LEU A 235 -3.78 -5.72 -9.02
C LEU A 235 -3.42 -5.16 -7.64
N TYR A 236 -2.62 -5.87 -6.83
CA TYR A 236 -2.08 -5.35 -5.57
C TYR A 236 -1.09 -4.20 -5.76
N SER A 237 -0.59 -3.99 -6.99
CA SER A 237 0.21 -2.82 -7.37
C SER A 237 -0.60 -1.69 -7.96
N VAL A 238 -1.66 -1.99 -8.69
CA VAL A 238 -2.48 -0.96 -9.35
C VAL A 238 -3.46 -0.32 -8.38
N LYS A 239 -4.16 -1.10 -7.55
CA LYS A 239 -5.18 -0.58 -6.61
C LYS A 239 -4.65 0.51 -5.66
N PRO A 240 -3.48 0.35 -5.01
CA PRO A 240 -2.95 1.38 -4.10
C PRO A 240 -2.67 2.73 -4.78
N ILE A 241 -2.28 2.70 -6.06
CA ILE A 241 -2.05 3.90 -6.87
C ILE A 241 -3.37 4.65 -7.04
N VAL A 242 -4.43 3.93 -7.42
CA VAL A 242 -5.76 4.51 -7.58
C VAL A 242 -6.27 5.06 -6.26
N MET A 243 -6.13 4.32 -5.16
CA MET A 243 -6.53 4.77 -3.82
C MET A 243 -5.79 6.05 -3.40
N ALA A 244 -4.48 6.13 -3.67
CA ALA A 244 -3.67 7.30 -3.35
C ALA A 244 -4.03 8.51 -4.22
N LEU A 245 -4.30 8.31 -5.51
CA LEU A 245 -4.79 9.36 -6.42
C LEU A 245 -6.16 9.88 -5.98
N MET A 246 -7.08 8.98 -5.62
CA MET A 246 -8.41 9.33 -5.12
C MET A 246 -8.34 10.11 -3.81
N GLY A 247 -7.43 9.74 -2.90
CA GLY A 247 -7.23 10.44 -1.63
C GLY A 247 -6.57 11.82 -1.77
N GLY A 248 -5.72 11.99 -2.77
CA GLY A 248 -4.90 13.17 -3.01
C GLY A 248 -3.42 12.89 -2.75
N LEU A 249 -2.60 12.99 -3.81
CA LEU A 249 -1.16 12.69 -3.77
C LEU A 249 -0.41 13.56 -2.76
N GLY A 250 0.43 12.94 -1.94
CA GLY A 250 1.28 13.64 -0.98
C GLY A 250 0.58 14.07 0.31
N SER A 251 -0.69 13.69 0.52
CA SER A 251 -1.37 13.86 1.81
C SER A 251 -1.60 12.51 2.48
N PRO A 252 -0.90 12.18 3.59
CA PRO A 252 -1.08 10.90 4.28
C PRO A 252 -2.53 10.65 4.66
N LEU A 253 -3.20 11.71 5.12
CA LEU A 253 -4.58 11.66 5.61
C LEU A 253 -5.59 11.46 4.49
N GLY A 254 -5.34 12.11 3.34
CA GLY A 254 -6.18 11.94 2.16
C GLY A 254 -6.12 10.53 1.63
N VAL A 255 -4.93 9.95 1.58
CA VAL A 255 -4.69 8.59 1.09
C VAL A 255 -5.43 7.54 1.92
N VAL A 256 -5.46 7.68 3.25
CA VAL A 256 -6.25 6.80 4.12
C VAL A 256 -7.74 6.91 3.81
N CYS A 257 -8.28 8.13 3.73
CA CYS A 257 -9.68 8.33 3.37
C CYS A 257 -9.99 7.80 1.95
N GLY A 258 -9.08 8.00 1.00
CA GLY A 258 -9.18 7.50 -0.37
C GLY A 258 -9.23 5.98 -0.44
N ALA A 259 -8.40 5.30 0.35
CA ALA A 259 -8.42 3.85 0.48
C ALA A 259 -9.77 3.35 1.02
N PHE A 260 -10.26 3.90 2.14
CA PHE A 260 -11.55 3.51 2.71
C PHE A 260 -12.74 3.77 1.76
N VAL A 261 -12.75 4.91 1.07
CA VAL A 261 -13.80 5.23 0.09
C VAL A 261 -13.73 4.28 -1.10
N TYR A 262 -12.54 4.01 -1.64
CA TYR A 262 -12.36 3.06 -2.72
C TYR A 262 -12.88 1.68 -2.33
N LEU A 263 -12.54 1.19 -1.15
CA LEU A 263 -12.98 -0.12 -0.66
C LEU A 263 -14.48 -0.18 -0.43
N GLY A 264 -15.07 0.88 0.14
CA GLY A 264 -16.51 0.97 0.28
C GLY A 264 -17.23 0.92 -1.06
N LEU A 265 -16.69 1.60 -2.08
CA LEU A 265 -17.20 1.54 -3.45
C LEU A 265 -17.00 0.15 -4.06
N GLU A 266 -15.85 -0.47 -3.87
CA GLU A 266 -15.55 -1.82 -4.36
C GLU A 266 -16.52 -2.84 -3.78
N GLU A 267 -16.79 -2.78 -2.48
CA GLU A 267 -17.73 -3.68 -1.81
C GLU A 267 -19.17 -3.46 -2.29
N VAL A 268 -19.61 -2.20 -2.45
CA VAL A 268 -20.95 -1.89 -2.95
C VAL A 268 -21.14 -2.37 -4.39
N VAL A 269 -20.12 -2.20 -5.24
CA VAL A 269 -20.17 -2.66 -6.63
C VAL A 269 -20.15 -4.18 -6.68
N TRP A 270 -19.29 -4.83 -5.90
CA TRP A 270 -19.20 -6.28 -5.82
C TRP A 270 -20.51 -6.92 -5.35
N ARG A 271 -21.14 -6.35 -4.31
CA ARG A 271 -22.42 -6.84 -3.76
C ARG A 271 -23.59 -6.74 -4.75
N ASN A 272 -23.61 -5.71 -5.59
CA ASN A 272 -24.72 -5.46 -6.51
C ASN A 272 -24.50 -6.04 -7.93
N TYR A 273 -23.25 -6.17 -8.39
CA TYR A 273 -22.91 -6.52 -9.77
C TYR A 273 -21.86 -7.63 -9.86
N ILE A 274 -22.18 -8.82 -9.34
CA ILE A 274 -21.27 -9.97 -9.20
C ILE A 274 -20.55 -10.37 -10.50
N GLN A 275 -21.19 -10.24 -11.68
CA GLN A 275 -20.58 -10.70 -12.94
C GLN A 275 -19.75 -9.64 -13.69
N ILE A 276 -19.95 -8.35 -13.39
CA ILE A 276 -19.31 -7.24 -14.13
C ILE A 276 -18.60 -6.28 -13.16
N HIS A 277 -18.36 -6.72 -11.91
CA HIS A 277 -17.85 -5.86 -10.85
C HIS A 277 -16.53 -5.17 -11.24
N SER A 278 -15.57 -5.89 -11.82
CA SER A 278 -14.28 -5.33 -12.24
C SER A 278 -14.40 -4.28 -13.33
N GLY A 279 -15.30 -4.48 -14.29
CA GLY A 279 -15.54 -3.52 -15.38
C GLY A 279 -16.24 -2.25 -14.90
N VAL A 280 -17.30 -2.41 -14.09
CA VAL A 280 -18.05 -1.29 -13.51
C VAL A 280 -17.17 -0.46 -12.58
N LEU A 281 -16.37 -1.13 -11.74
CA LEU A 281 -15.40 -0.47 -10.87
C LEU A 281 -14.37 0.34 -11.68
N GLY A 282 -13.79 -0.25 -12.72
CA GLY A 282 -12.82 0.42 -13.59
C GLY A 282 -13.39 1.68 -14.26
N VAL A 283 -14.60 1.60 -14.80
CA VAL A 283 -15.28 2.77 -15.39
C VAL A 283 -15.57 3.84 -14.35
N LEU A 284 -16.04 3.43 -13.16
CA LEU A 284 -16.33 4.35 -12.06
C LEU A 284 -15.07 5.08 -11.59
N ILE A 285 -13.93 4.38 -11.52
CA ILE A 285 -12.63 4.95 -11.20
C ILE A 285 -12.20 5.96 -12.26
N ILE A 286 -12.32 5.62 -13.55
CA ILE A 286 -11.96 6.54 -14.65
C ILE A 286 -12.79 7.83 -14.54
N LEU A 287 -14.09 7.70 -14.31
CA LEU A 287 -14.98 8.85 -14.08
C LEU A 287 -14.52 9.65 -12.87
N LEU A 288 -14.23 9.01 -11.74
CA LEU A 288 -13.80 9.68 -10.51
C LEU A 288 -12.47 10.42 -10.70
N LEU A 289 -11.51 9.83 -11.42
CA LEU A 289 -10.23 10.48 -11.76
C LEU A 289 -10.41 11.65 -12.73
N LEU A 290 -11.32 11.56 -13.70
CA LEU A 290 -11.62 12.65 -14.64
C LEU A 290 -12.35 13.82 -13.96
N PHE A 291 -13.29 13.53 -13.07
CA PHE A 291 -14.13 14.55 -12.42
C PHE A 291 -13.55 15.09 -11.10
N LEU A 292 -12.67 14.34 -10.41
CA LEU A 292 -11.96 14.78 -9.19
C LEU A 292 -10.42 14.63 -9.33
N PRO A 293 -9.78 15.38 -10.24
CA PRO A 293 -8.33 15.25 -10.51
C PRO A 293 -7.42 15.65 -9.33
N HIS A 294 -7.95 16.33 -8.31
CA HIS A 294 -7.21 16.73 -7.11
C HIS A 294 -7.54 15.85 -5.88
N GLY A 295 -8.25 14.74 -6.09
CA GLY A 295 -8.68 13.83 -5.02
C GLY A 295 -9.75 14.41 -4.10
N LEU A 296 -10.17 13.58 -3.14
CA LEU A 296 -11.21 13.89 -2.15
C LEU A 296 -10.83 15.05 -1.22
N ILE A 297 -9.53 15.31 -1.04
CA ILE A 297 -9.05 16.47 -0.30
C ILE A 297 -9.47 17.80 -0.92
N SER A 298 -9.65 17.86 -2.25
CA SER A 298 -10.04 19.10 -2.93
C SER A 298 -11.50 19.50 -2.71
N LEU A 299 -12.36 18.59 -2.25
CA LEU A 299 -13.73 18.93 -1.82
C LEU A 299 -13.71 19.85 -0.58
N HIS A 300 -12.64 19.80 0.22
CA HIS A 300 -12.50 20.60 1.44
C HIS A 300 -11.92 22.00 1.18
N ALA A 301 -11.18 22.17 0.08
CA ALA A 301 -10.71 23.48 -0.38
C ALA A 301 -11.61 23.92 -1.53
N GLY A 302 -12.60 24.78 -1.27
CA GLY A 302 -13.56 25.33 -2.24
C GLY A 302 -12.93 26.02 -3.47
N LYS A 303 -12.27 25.24 -4.32
CA LYS A 303 -11.55 25.61 -5.55
C LYS A 303 -11.85 24.62 -6.69
N VAL A 304 -12.80 23.71 -6.51
CA VAL A 304 -13.27 22.79 -7.56
C VAL A 304 -13.87 23.56 -8.74
N TRP A 305 -14.45 24.75 -8.53
CA TRP A 305 -15.10 25.51 -9.61
C TRP A 305 -14.17 26.45 -10.40
N ARG A 306 -12.97 26.82 -9.90
CA ARG A 306 -12.12 27.80 -10.62
C ARG A 306 -11.22 27.20 -11.70
N GLY A 307 -10.98 25.88 -11.69
CA GLY A 307 -10.11 25.23 -12.68
C GLY A 307 -10.79 24.94 -14.02
N LEU A 308 -12.10 24.63 -14.01
CA LEU A 308 -12.83 24.24 -15.22
C LEU A 308 -13.26 25.42 -16.11
N PHE A 309 -13.25 26.66 -15.59
CA PHE A 309 -13.60 27.88 -16.34
C PHE A 309 -12.55 29.02 -16.23
N GLY A 310 -11.37 28.76 -15.68
CA GLY A 310 -10.29 29.74 -15.54
C GLY A 310 -9.36 29.78 -16.75
N ARG A 311 -9.67 30.68 -17.70
CA ARG A 311 -8.86 31.17 -18.85
C ARG A 311 -7.41 30.66 -18.94
N LYS A 312 -7.09 30.09 -20.12
CA LYS A 312 -5.78 30.21 -20.77
C LYS A 312 -5.25 31.64 -20.61
N ALA A 313 -4.18 31.81 -19.84
CA ALA A 313 -3.30 32.96 -19.96
C ALA A 313 -1.92 32.44 -20.36
N LYS A 314 -1.54 32.83 -21.59
CA LYS A 314 -0.22 32.72 -22.20
C LYS A 314 0.92 33.04 -21.24
N HIS A 315 2.05 32.36 -21.38
CA HIS A 315 3.43 32.89 -21.47
C HIS A 315 4.25 31.73 -22.08
N VAL A 316 4.74 31.81 -23.32
CA VAL A 316 6.01 32.45 -23.77
C VAL A 316 7.16 32.11 -22.84
#